data_AF-A0A6C7C688-F1
#
_entry.id   AF-A0A6C7C688-F1
#
_cell.length_a   1.000
_cell.length_b   1.000
_cell.length_c   1.000
_cell.angle_alpha   90.00
_cell.angle_beta   90.00
_cell.angle_gamma   90.00
#
_symmetry.space_group_name_H-M   'P 1'
#
loop_
_entity.id
_entity.type
_entity.pdbx_description
1 polymer ?
#
loop_
_entity_poly.entity_id
_entity_poly.type
_entity_poly.pdbx_seq_one_letter_code
_entity_poly.pdbx_strand_id
1 'polypeptide(L)'
;MAAITFDAALFRKQIPAYADPDKYPDSVIESWWEQAACYISTEDYGWLNGNSRALAINLMTAHLMTLGAAASVGATQVAGAGGIVTGATIDKVSVTLAAPPTTTDEFNYWLSLTPFGVRLLALLQAKTVGGFYVGLYPELSAFRKVGGRF
;
A
#
# COMPACT_ATOMS: atom_id res chain seq x y z
N MET A 1 -7.56 22.97 0.66
CA MET A 1 -7.25 21.73 -0.09
C MET A 1 -8.53 20.94 -0.27
N ALA A 2 -8.66 20.19 -1.37
CA ALA A 2 -9.78 19.27 -1.54
C ALA A 2 -9.44 17.95 -0.84
N ALA A 3 -10.35 17.44 0.00
CA ALA A 3 -10.21 16.11 0.57
C ALA A 3 -10.82 15.09 -0.40
N ILE A 4 -10.10 13.98 -0.60
CA ILE A 4 -10.62 12.84 -1.34
C ILE A 4 -11.68 12.18 -0.47
N THR A 5 -12.86 11.96 -1.04
CA THR A 5 -13.98 11.26 -0.42
C THR A 5 -14.11 9.86 -1.00
N PHE A 6 -14.73 8.95 -0.25
CA PHE A 6 -14.95 7.59 -0.71
C PHE A 6 -15.94 7.55 -1.88
N ASP A 7 -15.60 6.80 -2.93
CA ASP A 7 -16.45 6.51 -4.08
C ASP A 7 -16.39 5.02 -4.40
N ALA A 8 -17.46 4.30 -4.04
CA ALA A 8 -17.59 2.86 -4.25
C ALA A 8 -17.57 2.47 -5.74
N ALA A 9 -18.13 3.30 -6.63
CA ALA A 9 -18.17 3.01 -8.05
C ALA A 9 -16.78 3.12 -8.68
N LEU A 10 -16.01 4.14 -8.28
CA LEU A 10 -14.62 4.29 -8.69
C LEU A 10 -13.75 3.16 -8.13
N PHE A 11 -13.92 2.80 -6.85
CA PHE A 11 -13.21 1.70 -6.22
C PHE A 11 -13.38 0.39 -6.99
N ARG A 12 -14.63 0.02 -7.28
CA ARG A 12 -14.97 -1.22 -8.02
C ARG A 12 -14.41 -1.23 -9.44
N LYS A 13 -14.37 -0.08 -10.11
CA LYS A 13 -13.73 0.05 -11.44
C LYS A 13 -12.22 -0.14 -11.37
N GLN A 14 -11.57 0.40 -10.34
CA GLN A 14 -10.12 0.31 -10.17
C GLN A 14 -9.65 -1.06 -9.66
N ILE A 15 -10.50 -1.75 -8.90
CA ILE A 15 -10.20 -3.02 -8.25
C ILE A 15 -11.31 -4.04 -8.55
N PRO A 16 -11.24 -4.70 -9.73
CA PRO A 16 -12.27 -5.64 -10.18
C PRO A 16 -12.50 -6.85 -9.24
N ALA A 17 -11.52 -7.16 -8.37
CA ALA A 17 -11.64 -8.22 -7.37
C ALA A 17 -12.78 -8.00 -6.35
N TYR A 18 -13.21 -6.74 -6.17
CA TYR A 18 -14.28 -6.35 -5.26
C TYR A 18 -15.50 -5.75 -6.00
N ALA A 19 -15.66 -6.09 -7.28
CA ALA A 19 -16.73 -5.51 -8.12
C ALA A 19 -18.13 -5.98 -7.75
N ASP A 20 -18.27 -7.16 -7.12
CA ASP A 20 -19.54 -7.76 -6.74
C ASP A 20 -20.15 -7.05 -5.51
N PRO A 21 -21.29 -6.35 -5.65
CA PRO A 21 -21.91 -5.60 -4.56
C PRO A 21 -22.62 -6.48 -3.53
N ASP A 22 -23.06 -7.68 -3.90
CA ASP A 22 -23.72 -8.60 -2.98
C ASP A 22 -22.70 -9.26 -2.05
N LYS A 23 -21.51 -9.55 -2.60
CA LYS A 23 -20.39 -10.10 -1.83
C LYS A 23 -19.65 -9.03 -1.02
N TYR A 24 -19.53 -7.82 -1.53
CA TYR A 24 -18.81 -6.72 -0.90
C TYR A 24 -19.69 -5.47 -0.86
N PRO A 25 -20.57 -5.34 0.16
CA PRO A 25 -21.44 -4.19 0.29
C PRO A 25 -20.64 -2.91 0.54
N ASP A 26 -21.17 -1.78 0.07
CA ASP A 26 -20.50 -0.48 0.08
C ASP A 26 -20.05 -0.08 1.49
N SER A 27 -20.87 -0.35 2.51
CA SER A 27 -20.57 -0.05 3.92
C SER A 27 -19.34 -0.80 4.45
N VAL A 28 -19.11 -2.03 3.98
CA VAL A 28 -17.92 -2.80 4.36
C VAL A 28 -16.69 -2.15 3.73
N ILE A 29 -16.74 -1.84 2.43
CA ILE A 29 -15.62 -1.19 1.73
C ILE A 29 -15.30 0.17 2.36
N GLU A 30 -16.33 0.95 2.69
CA GLU A 30 -16.20 2.26 3.36
C GLU A 30 -15.48 2.13 4.70
N SER A 31 -15.87 1.17 5.55
CA SER A 31 -15.20 0.96 6.85
C SER A 31 -13.71 0.59 6.74
N TRP A 32 -13.31 -0.12 5.67
CA TRP A 32 -11.90 -0.41 5.39
C TRP A 32 -11.18 0.77 4.77
N TRP A 33 -11.89 1.60 4.01
CA TRP A 33 -11.37 2.82 3.42
C TRP A 33 -11.06 3.87 4.48
N GLU A 34 -11.91 4.02 5.49
CA GLU A 34 -11.63 4.86 6.67
C GLU A 34 -10.36 4.42 7.41
N GLN A 35 -10.13 3.11 7.52
CA GLN A 35 -8.87 2.59 8.06
C GLN A 35 -7.69 2.88 7.13
N ALA A 36 -7.86 2.76 5.82
CA ALA A 36 -6.82 3.09 4.85
C ALA A 36 -6.43 4.59 4.90
N ALA A 37 -7.38 5.47 5.20
CA ALA A 37 -7.16 6.90 5.41
C ALA A 37 -6.23 7.21 6.60
N CYS A 38 -6.11 6.30 7.58
CA CYS A 38 -5.14 6.43 8.68
C CYS A 38 -3.69 6.22 8.23
N TYR A 39 -3.47 5.46 7.15
CA TYR A 39 -2.12 5.21 6.61
C TYR A 39 -1.74 6.23 5.54
N ILE A 40 -2.72 6.67 4.74
CA ILE A 40 -2.53 7.64 3.67
C ILE A 40 -3.56 8.75 3.88
N SER A 41 -3.11 9.96 4.20
CA SER A 41 -4.00 11.10 4.43
C SER A 41 -4.94 11.34 3.23
N THR A 42 -6.16 11.81 3.47
CA THR A 42 -7.16 12.09 2.44
C THR A 42 -7.01 13.45 1.78
N GLU A 43 -6.24 14.36 2.37
CA GLU A 43 -6.06 15.71 1.83
C GLU A 43 -5.22 15.68 0.55
N ASP A 44 -5.66 16.30 -0.54
CA ASP A 44 -4.93 16.26 -1.79
C ASP A 44 -3.72 17.23 -1.79
N TYR A 45 -2.50 16.70 -1.72
CA TYR A 45 -1.25 17.48 -1.71
C TYR A 45 0.01 16.68 -2.06
N GLY A 46 1.10 17.40 -2.31
CA GLY A 46 2.43 16.83 -2.55
C GLY A 46 2.52 16.12 -3.91
N TRP A 47 3.45 15.18 -4.04
CA TRP A 47 3.65 14.40 -5.26
C TRP A 47 2.64 13.27 -5.45
N LEU A 48 2.05 12.79 -4.34
CA LEU A 48 0.93 11.86 -4.36
C LEU A 48 -0.37 12.67 -4.33
N ASN A 49 -0.82 13.10 -5.51
CA ASN A 49 -2.00 13.95 -5.67
C ASN A 49 -3.04 13.41 -6.68
N GLY A 50 -4.23 13.99 -6.67
CA GLY A 50 -5.35 13.71 -7.56
C GLY A 50 -5.66 12.21 -7.69
N ASN A 51 -5.78 11.75 -8.94
CA ASN A 51 -6.09 10.34 -9.25
C ASN A 51 -5.06 9.35 -8.68
N SER A 52 -3.79 9.76 -8.54
CA SER A 52 -2.77 8.88 -7.96
C SER A 52 -2.99 8.65 -6.47
N ARG A 53 -3.45 9.67 -5.74
CA ARG A 53 -3.76 9.55 -4.32
C ARG A 53 -5.03 8.75 -4.09
N ALA A 54 -6.08 9.00 -4.88
CA ALA A 54 -7.30 8.21 -4.83
C ALA A 54 -7.02 6.72 -5.09
N LEU A 55 -6.21 6.42 -6.11
CA LEU A 55 -5.77 5.05 -6.39
C LEU A 55 -4.95 4.45 -5.24
N ALA A 56 -4.09 5.23 -4.59
CA ALA A 56 -3.27 4.76 -3.48
C ALA A 56 -4.13 4.35 -2.27
N ILE A 57 -5.10 5.18 -1.87
CA ILE A 57 -6.01 4.87 -0.76
C ILE A 57 -6.88 3.65 -1.11
N ASN A 58 -7.34 3.54 -2.36
CA ASN A 58 -8.11 2.38 -2.80
C ASN A 58 -7.28 1.08 -2.80
N LEU A 59 -6.03 1.12 -3.27
CA LEU A 59 -5.13 -0.04 -3.21
C LEU A 59 -4.82 -0.44 -1.75
N MET A 60 -4.68 0.55 -0.87
CA MET A 60 -4.49 0.33 0.56
C MET A 60 -5.72 -0.31 1.21
N THR A 61 -6.92 0.13 0.84
CA THR A 61 -8.19 -0.45 1.28
C THR A 61 -8.28 -1.93 0.87
N ALA A 62 -8.00 -2.24 -0.40
CA ALA A 62 -7.96 -3.60 -0.90
C ALA A 62 -6.90 -4.49 -0.23
N HIS A 63 -5.74 -3.91 0.09
CA HIS A 63 -4.70 -4.58 0.85
C HIS A 63 -5.20 -5.01 2.24
N LEU A 64 -5.79 -4.08 3.00
CA LEU A 64 -6.35 -4.35 4.33
C LEU A 64 -7.49 -5.37 4.27
N MET A 65 -8.40 -5.26 3.31
CA MET A 65 -9.48 -6.22 3.09
C MET A 65 -8.96 -7.63 2.80
N THR A 66 -7.90 -7.75 1.99
CA THR A 66 -7.27 -9.05 1.68
C THR A 66 -6.61 -9.66 2.91
N LEU A 67 -5.91 -8.85 3.71
CA LEU A 67 -5.31 -9.30 4.97
C LEU A 67 -6.36 -9.74 5.98
N GLY A 68 -7.43 -8.96 6.15
CA GLY A 68 -8.55 -9.29 7.04
C GLY A 68 -9.26 -10.57 6.64
N ALA A 69 -9.49 -10.78 5.33
CA ALA A 69 -10.05 -12.02 4.82
C ALA A 69 -9.14 -13.23 5.11
N ALA A 70 -7.82 -13.09 4.87
CA ALA A 70 -6.86 -14.16 5.16
C ALA A 70 -6.82 -14.53 6.65
N ALA A 71 -6.92 -13.54 7.54
CA ALA A 71 -7.00 -13.76 8.99
C ALA A 71 -8.28 -14.51 9.39
N SER A 72 -9.42 -14.21 8.77
CA SER A 72 -10.71 -14.84 9.10
C SER A 72 -10.84 -16.31 8.67
N VAL A 73 -10.16 -16.70 7.59
CA VAL A 73 -10.24 -18.08 7.03
C VAL A 73 -9.21 -19.01 7.70
N GLY A 74 -8.39 -18.52 8.65
CA GLY A 74 -7.25 -19.27 9.18
C GLY A 74 -6.24 -19.63 8.08
N ALA A 75 -6.30 -18.90 6.95
CA ALA A 75 -5.59 -19.25 5.75
C ALA A 75 -4.19 -18.66 5.79
N THR A 76 -3.21 -19.56 5.88
CA THR A 76 -1.78 -19.40 5.58
C THR A 76 -1.51 -18.96 4.12
N GLN A 77 -2.47 -18.33 3.44
CA GLN A 77 -2.42 -17.98 2.02
C GLN A 77 -1.86 -16.58 1.76
N VAL A 78 -1.65 -15.80 2.81
CA VAL A 78 -0.84 -14.59 2.72
C VAL A 78 0.44 -14.83 3.52
N ALA A 79 1.54 -15.08 2.80
CA ALA A 79 2.85 -15.37 3.36
C ALA A 79 3.37 -14.16 4.17
N GLY A 80 2.97 -14.06 5.44
CA GLY A 80 3.37 -13.02 6.39
C GLY A 80 2.25 -12.13 6.94
N ALA A 81 0.97 -12.39 6.63
CA ALA A 81 -0.17 -11.66 7.25
C ALA A 81 -0.49 -12.12 8.68
N GLY A 82 0.08 -13.24 9.10
CA GLY A 82 -0.12 -13.79 10.44
C GLY A 82 1.02 -13.38 11.34
N GLY A 83 0.80 -12.36 12.18
CA GLY A 83 1.37 -12.42 13.51
C GLY A 83 0.96 -13.77 14.12
N ILE A 84 1.94 -14.65 14.30
CA ILE A 84 1.83 -15.95 14.96
C ILE A 84 0.73 -16.86 14.38
N VAL A 85 1.02 -17.53 13.26
CA VAL A 85 0.44 -18.87 13.01
C VAL A 85 1.52 -19.89 13.34
N THR A 86 1.54 -20.31 14.60
CA THR A 86 2.25 -21.51 15.05
C THR A 86 1.65 -22.73 14.37
N GLY A 87 2.34 -23.21 13.33
CA GLY A 87 2.25 -24.57 12.76
C GLY A 87 0.91 -25.29 12.85
N ALA A 88 0.10 -25.18 11.81
CA ALA A 88 -0.96 -26.16 11.54
C ALA A 88 -0.65 -26.85 10.20
N THR A 89 0.09 -27.96 10.27
CA THR A 89 0.25 -28.88 9.14
C THR A 89 -1.02 -29.71 9.00
N ILE A 90 -1.74 -29.58 7.88
CA ILE A 90 -2.68 -30.60 7.42
C ILE A 90 -1.98 -31.34 6.29
N ASP A 91 -1.94 -32.66 6.47
CA ASP A 91 -1.12 -33.65 5.79
C ASP A 91 -0.85 -33.35 4.30
N LYS A 92 0.45 -33.19 3.97
CA LYS A 92 1.07 -33.00 2.64
C LYS A 92 1.07 -31.61 1.97
N VAL A 93 0.67 -30.52 2.63
CA VAL A 93 0.94 -29.17 2.11
C VAL A 93 1.98 -28.48 2.99
N SER A 94 3.25 -28.52 2.56
CA SER A 94 4.30 -27.71 3.17
C SER A 94 4.08 -26.26 2.75
N VAL A 95 3.55 -25.44 3.68
CA VAL A 95 3.58 -23.99 3.51
C VAL A 95 4.90 -23.52 4.07
N THR A 96 5.89 -23.34 3.20
CA THR A 96 7.13 -22.66 3.57
C THR A 96 6.81 -21.18 3.82
N LEU A 97 6.58 -20.82 5.08
CA LEU A 97 6.68 -19.41 5.50
C LEU A 97 8.15 -19.03 5.37
N ALA A 98 8.48 -18.28 4.33
CA ALA A 98 9.75 -17.58 4.29
C ALA A 98 9.77 -16.61 5.48
N ALA A 99 10.77 -16.74 6.35
CA ALA A 99 11.03 -15.76 7.38
C ALA A 99 11.08 -14.37 6.73
N PRO A 100 10.54 -13.31 7.39
CA PRO A 100 10.69 -11.97 6.86
C PRO A 100 12.19 -11.75 6.59
N PRO A 101 12.56 -11.33 5.37
CA PRO A 101 13.96 -10.99 5.12
C PRO A 101 14.37 -9.95 6.15
N THR A 102 15.54 -10.11 6.75
CA THR A 102 16.15 -9.21 7.75
C THR A 102 16.57 -7.88 7.10
N THR A 103 15.73 -7.32 6.24
CA THR A 103 15.95 -6.13 5.46
C THR A 103 15.19 -4.95 6.06
N THR A 104 15.86 -3.81 6.02
CA THR A 104 15.66 -2.53 6.70
C THR A 104 14.24 -1.93 6.75
N ASP A 105 13.26 -2.42 5.99
CA ASP A 105 11.93 -1.82 5.88
C ASP A 105 10.77 -2.82 6.08
N GLU A 106 10.33 -2.98 7.32
CA GLU A 106 9.20 -3.83 7.70
C GLU A 106 7.88 -3.43 6.99
N PHE A 107 7.69 -2.14 6.72
CA PHE A 107 6.51 -1.63 6.00
C PHE A 107 6.46 -2.10 4.54
N ASN A 108 7.62 -2.14 3.86
CA ASN A 108 7.70 -2.63 2.49
C ASN A 108 7.41 -4.14 2.42
N TYR A 109 7.90 -4.90 3.41
CA TYR A 109 7.56 -6.30 3.57
C TYR A 109 6.06 -6.49 3.81
N TRP A 110 5.46 -5.72 4.72
CA TRP A 110 4.02 -5.79 5.00
C TRP A 110 3.16 -5.49 3.77
N LEU A 111 3.53 -4.48 2.96
CA LEU A 111 2.84 -4.22 1.69
C LEU A 111 3.02 -5.38 0.69
N SER A 112 4.16 -6.05 0.68
CA SER A 112 4.44 -7.15 -0.24
C SER A 112 3.57 -8.39 -0.04
N LEU A 113 2.89 -8.49 1.11
CA LEU A 113 2.04 -9.62 1.47
C LEU A 113 0.90 -9.85 0.48
N THR A 114 0.41 -8.80 -0.18
CA THR A 114 -0.73 -8.91 -1.11
C THR A 114 -0.38 -8.31 -2.46
N PRO A 115 -1.02 -8.76 -3.56
CA PRO A 115 -0.80 -8.16 -4.87
C PRO A 115 -1.18 -6.67 -4.91
N PHE A 116 -2.17 -6.24 -4.12
CA PHE A 116 -2.58 -4.84 -4.03
C PHE A 116 -1.53 -3.98 -3.34
N GLY A 117 -0.91 -4.48 -2.27
CA GLY A 117 0.15 -3.79 -1.55
C GLY A 117 1.45 -3.69 -2.37
N VAL A 118 1.81 -4.71 -3.16
CA VAL A 118 2.92 -4.61 -4.13
C VAL A 118 2.65 -3.52 -5.18
N ARG A 119 1.42 -3.45 -5.70
CA ARG A 119 1.02 -2.40 -6.67
C ARG A 119 1.04 -1.00 -6.04
N LEU A 120 0.65 -0.89 -4.77
CA LEU A 120 0.76 0.35 -4.00
C LEU A 120 2.23 0.75 -3.82
N LEU A 121 3.10 -0.18 -3.44
CA LEU A 121 4.53 0.06 -3.28
C LEU A 121 5.16 0.55 -4.59
N ALA A 122 4.83 -0.05 -5.72
CA ALA A 122 5.28 0.41 -7.04
C ALA A 122 4.80 1.84 -7.35
N LEU A 123 3.56 2.19 -7.00
CA LEU A 123 3.03 3.55 -7.17
C LEU A 123 3.76 4.55 -6.27
N LEU A 124 3.99 4.21 -5.01
CA LEU A 124 4.71 5.06 -4.06
C LEU A 124 6.14 5.29 -4.53
N GLN A 125 6.84 4.22 -4.91
CA GLN A 125 8.20 4.31 -5.47
C GLN A 125 8.23 5.18 -6.73
N ALA A 126 7.30 4.99 -7.68
CA ALA A 126 7.23 5.82 -8.88
C ALA A 126 7.02 7.32 -8.56
N LYS A 127 6.32 7.65 -7.48
CA LYS A 127 6.10 9.03 -7.04
C LYS A 127 7.25 9.59 -6.20
N THR A 128 8.10 8.75 -5.62
CA THR A 128 9.28 9.17 -4.83
C THR A 128 10.59 9.21 -5.64
N VAL A 129 10.64 8.64 -6.84
CA VAL A 129 11.83 8.60 -7.74
C VAL A 129 12.45 9.98 -8.05
N GLY A 130 11.75 11.09 -7.76
CA GLY A 130 12.30 12.45 -7.88
C GLY A 130 13.15 12.94 -6.68
N GLY A 131 13.08 12.27 -5.52
CA GLY A 131 13.74 12.67 -4.29
C GLY A 131 13.20 13.96 -3.66
N PHE A 132 13.26 14.06 -2.34
CA PHE A 132 12.96 15.29 -1.61
C PHE A 132 14.26 15.98 -1.21
N TYR A 133 14.69 16.98 -1.98
CA TYR A 133 15.82 17.82 -1.62
C TYR A 133 15.33 19.00 -0.79
N VAL A 134 15.41 18.90 0.54
CA VAL A 134 15.27 20.06 1.42
C VAL A 134 16.65 20.52 1.85
N GLY A 135 17.15 21.46 1.05
CA GLY A 135 18.43 22.13 1.16
C GLY A 135 18.54 23.03 -0.06
N LEU A 136 18.11 24.28 0.07
CA LEU A 136 17.74 25.24 -0.98
C LEU A 136 18.90 25.75 -1.87
N TYR A 137 19.92 24.93 -2.17
CA TYR A 137 21.02 25.34 -3.05
C TYR A 137 21.56 24.15 -3.89
N PRO A 138 21.54 24.23 -5.24
CA PRO A 138 22.06 23.21 -6.16
C PRO A 138 23.52 22.81 -5.90
N GLU A 139 24.25 23.67 -5.20
CA GLU A 139 25.68 23.57 -4.87
C GLU A 139 26.02 22.56 -3.76
N LEU A 140 25.03 22.01 -3.04
CA LEU A 140 25.25 20.89 -2.10
C LEU A 140 25.05 19.51 -2.75
N SER A 141 24.40 19.44 -3.92
CA SER A 141 24.22 18.19 -4.68
C SER A 141 25.33 17.96 -5.71
N ALA A 142 26.15 18.97 -5.98
CA ALA A 142 27.27 18.91 -6.90
C ALA A 142 28.60 18.91 -6.12
N PHE A 143 29.56 18.10 -6.56
CA PHE A 143 30.93 18.07 -6.02
C PHE A 143 31.73 19.36 -6.31
N ARG A 144 31.15 20.33 -7.03
CA ARG A 144 31.70 21.68 -7.28
C ARG A 144 30.59 22.73 -7.29
N LYS A 145 30.97 23.97 -6.95
CA LYS A 145 30.11 25.16 -6.98
C LYS A 145 29.44 25.33 -8.35
N VAL A 146 28.10 25.35 -8.36
CA VAL A 146 27.32 25.57 -9.58
C VAL A 146 27.40 27.05 -9.94
N GLY A 147 28.12 27.38 -11.03
CA GLY A 147 28.15 28.73 -11.61
C GLY A 147 29.39 29.61 -11.34
N GLY A 148 30.45 29.09 -10.70
CA GLY A 148 31.71 29.84 -10.53
C GLY A 148 32.61 29.73 -11.77
N ARG A 149 32.90 30.87 -12.43
CA ARG A 149 34.09 30.96 -13.29
C ARG A 149 35.34 31.01 -12.41
N PHE A 150 36.43 30.41 -12.92
CA PHE A 150 37.72 30.14 -12.28
C PHE A 150 38.17 31.12 -11.20
#